data_AF-A0A948CEX9-F1
#
_entry.id   AF-A0A948CEX9-F1
#
_cell.length_a   1.000
_cell.length_b   1.000
_cell.length_c   1.000
_cell.angle_alpha   90.00
_cell.angle_beta   90.00
_cell.angle_gamma   90.00
#
_symmetry.space_group_name_H-M   'P 1'
#
loop_
_entity.id
_entity.type
_entity.pdbx_description
1 polymer ?
#
loop_
_entity_poly.entity_id
_entity_poly.type
_entity_poly.pdbx_seq_one_letter_code
_entity_poly.pdbx_strand_id
1 'polypeptide(L)'
;MKATMKMLSPRRLSIVVAAALTGSLLVIAGPAAAATVGELSGSGTEADPVLIASADDLTAAAEAVNADPETYAPLTYRVEADINYQGATFPTFHTFTGTFDGNGHAVSNIGGYATSTSTAFFRSATGATIRDLTLVGATVTVAGDPPSAGHFAAVLLESGTDVTVSGNSVIDSKVELIKASITATNSRASALVNRISGSSVIADNYLDNVDVIGKKYPSAVLNQVSGGSPTIERNLVVDTRLNEDTQGSGASAAFVTLVPSASTTMRANVVRSGWIYMDANTNANRTFGTGWIAASRLGSATQNLVNSNNNRTFDAEGHVEQAVKTAGTGSFDLAWDSDIDLVSVPGELATTWSIGHDGAPATPAQLAAQDTYEGIGWDFSAAGTWRWEPVMGHPVPRLAQVPPFVQAGVDGRGTAADPYLITSPADLEAMQAAIESDYGVYGSDFFRLGADIDFDGAEFGGFDRFSGTFDGNGHTIEDVTYAPTAGSEDLALFRELHGTVRGLTLSGVRLAPVAGTEKVAGLAVTLGATPARSAVVTQVQVTEAELTAPAAGLGAGVVAQSRQHSSVHDVDTEAEVAVQGIAAGMVAEVSDDAVVRNNLVREGTALTAEATD
;
A
#
# COMPACT_ATOMS: atom_id res chain seq x y z
N MET A 1 -57.34 54.09 4.17
CA MET A 1 -57.72 54.23 2.75
C MET A 1 -56.53 54.81 2.01
N LYS A 2 -55.94 54.00 1.10
CA LYS A 2 -54.83 54.29 0.17
C LYS A 2 -53.52 54.84 0.74
N ALA A 3 -52.48 53.99 0.74
CA ALA A 3 -51.16 54.40 0.29
C ALA A 3 -50.46 53.23 -0.41
N THR A 4 -49.89 53.55 -1.56
CA THR A 4 -49.48 52.68 -2.65
C THR A 4 -47.99 52.32 -2.55
N MET A 5 -47.65 51.13 -3.03
CA MET A 5 -46.31 50.59 -3.25
C MET A 5 -45.45 51.46 -4.17
N LYS A 6 -44.16 51.66 -3.85
CA LYS A 6 -43.06 51.76 -4.85
C LYS A 6 -41.68 51.57 -4.22
N MET A 7 -40.91 50.68 -4.84
CA MET A 7 -39.53 50.25 -4.53
C MET A 7 -38.49 51.36 -4.73
N LEU A 8 -37.34 51.28 -4.03
CA LEU A 8 -35.98 51.34 -4.63
C LEU A 8 -34.85 51.10 -3.60
N SER A 9 -34.04 50.08 -3.88
CA SER A 9 -32.62 49.78 -3.51
C SER A 9 -32.11 49.83 -2.06
N PRO A 10 -31.31 48.83 -1.63
CA PRO A 10 -30.28 49.05 -0.62
C PRO A 10 -28.87 49.01 -1.25
N ARG A 11 -28.17 50.15 -1.14
CA ARG A 11 -26.71 50.23 -1.14
C ARG A 11 -26.22 49.95 0.29
N ARG A 12 -25.27 49.01 0.38
CA ARG A 12 -24.18 48.81 1.37
C ARG A 12 -24.29 49.56 2.71
N LEU A 13 -24.28 48.80 3.81
CA LEU A 13 -23.65 49.25 5.05
C LEU A 13 -22.96 48.07 5.75
N SER A 14 -21.64 48.18 5.82
CA SER A 14 -20.73 47.33 6.59
C SER A 14 -20.92 47.60 8.09
N ILE A 15 -21.01 46.56 8.92
CA ILE A 15 -20.80 46.67 10.37
C ILE A 15 -19.78 45.59 10.76
N VAL A 16 -18.70 46.06 11.38
CA VAL A 16 -17.57 45.31 11.92
C VAL A 16 -17.62 45.44 13.44
N VAL A 17 -17.69 44.28 14.14
CA VAL A 17 -17.08 43.94 15.46
C VAL A 17 -17.69 44.65 16.71
N ALA A 18 -17.84 44.08 17.91
CA ALA A 18 -17.40 42.87 18.62
C ALA A 18 -18.39 42.56 19.76
N ALA A 19 -18.47 41.31 20.22
CA ALA A 19 -18.48 40.95 21.64
C ALA A 19 -18.36 39.43 21.82
N ALA A 20 -17.36 39.01 22.60
CA ALA A 20 -17.11 37.63 23.00
C ALA A 20 -18.18 37.11 23.96
N LEU A 21 -18.62 35.86 23.79
CA LEU A 21 -19.20 35.05 24.86
C LEU A 21 -18.93 33.57 24.62
N THR A 22 -18.40 32.93 25.65
CA THR A 22 -18.17 31.50 25.82
C THR A 22 -19.48 30.71 25.75
N GLY A 23 -19.50 29.64 24.96
CA GLY A 23 -20.64 28.72 24.91
C GLY A 23 -20.31 27.50 24.07
N SER A 24 -20.19 26.35 24.73
CA SER A 24 -20.02 25.04 24.13
C SER A 24 -21.07 24.80 23.05
N LEU A 25 -20.65 24.66 21.79
CA LEU A 25 -21.53 24.23 20.71
C LEU A 25 -21.65 22.71 20.79
N LEU A 26 -22.73 22.25 21.42
CA LEU A 26 -23.27 20.92 21.17
C LEU A 26 -23.73 20.92 19.71
N VAL A 27 -22.93 20.33 18.82
CA VAL A 27 -23.37 20.01 17.46
C VAL A 27 -24.44 18.94 17.58
N ILE A 28 -25.70 19.35 17.53
CA ILE A 28 -26.81 18.43 17.32
C ILE A 28 -26.69 18.03 15.84
N ALA A 29 -26.13 16.85 15.59
CA ALA A 29 -26.13 16.24 14.27
C ALA A 29 -27.58 16.13 13.78
N GLY A 30 -27.95 16.98 12.83
CA GLY A 30 -29.15 16.76 12.02
C GLY A 30 -28.95 15.52 11.15
N PRO A 31 -30.03 14.91 10.63
CA PRO A 31 -29.90 13.83 9.67
C PRO A 31 -29.07 14.33 8.48
N ALA A 32 -27.99 13.62 8.17
CA ALA A 32 -27.18 13.88 6.98
C ALA A 32 -28.10 13.98 5.77
N ALA A 33 -28.07 15.11 5.08
CA ALA A 33 -28.75 15.25 3.81
C ALA A 33 -28.13 14.23 2.86
N ALA A 34 -28.94 13.34 2.28
CA ALA A 34 -28.48 12.38 1.29
C ALA A 34 -27.83 13.15 0.12
N ALA A 35 -26.54 12.93 -0.10
CA ALA A 35 -25.82 13.51 -1.22
C ALA A 35 -26.44 13.01 -2.54
N THR A 36 -26.69 13.91 -3.48
CA THR A 36 -27.12 13.58 -4.84
C THR A 36 -25.96 13.73 -5.81
N VAL A 37 -25.77 12.83 -6.77
CA VAL A 37 -24.74 12.96 -7.83
C VAL A 37 -24.83 14.28 -8.60
N GLY A 38 -25.96 15.01 -8.52
CA GLY A 38 -26.15 16.31 -9.18
C GLY A 38 -25.23 17.46 -8.75
N GLU A 39 -24.42 17.28 -7.70
CA GLU A 39 -23.33 18.22 -7.34
C GLU A 39 -22.00 17.88 -8.03
N LEU A 40 -21.84 16.64 -8.52
CA LEU A 40 -20.68 16.21 -9.29
C LEU A 40 -20.84 16.62 -10.75
N SER A 41 -19.72 16.93 -11.41
CA SER A 41 -19.72 17.34 -12.81
C SER A 41 -19.88 16.14 -13.73
N GLY A 42 -20.68 16.30 -14.79
CA GLY A 42 -20.92 15.28 -15.81
C GLY A 42 -22.27 14.57 -15.68
N SER A 43 -22.88 14.23 -16.81
CA SER A 43 -24.20 13.59 -16.88
C SER A 43 -24.18 12.07 -16.62
N GLY A 44 -23.01 11.46 -16.53
CA GLY A 44 -22.83 10.03 -16.32
C GLY A 44 -23.00 9.19 -17.58
N THR A 45 -22.81 9.79 -18.75
CA THR A 45 -22.73 9.08 -20.03
C THR A 45 -21.28 8.78 -20.39
N GLU A 46 -21.03 7.89 -21.36
CA GLU A 46 -19.66 7.59 -21.81
C GLU A 46 -18.93 8.84 -22.35
N ALA A 47 -19.65 9.73 -23.03
CA ALA A 47 -19.09 10.97 -23.59
C ALA A 47 -18.95 12.10 -22.55
N ASP A 48 -19.65 11.98 -21.43
CA ASP A 48 -19.72 12.98 -20.37
C ASP A 48 -19.88 12.26 -19.01
N PRO A 49 -18.81 11.60 -18.53
CA PRO A 49 -18.85 10.80 -17.32
C PRO A 49 -18.94 11.69 -16.08
N VAL A 50 -19.46 11.14 -14.97
CA VAL A 50 -19.38 11.79 -13.67
C VAL A 50 -17.92 11.84 -13.24
N LEU A 51 -17.39 13.04 -13.04
CA LEU A 51 -15.98 13.28 -12.71
C LEU A 51 -15.75 13.17 -11.20
N ILE A 52 -14.73 12.42 -10.82
CA ILE A 52 -14.31 12.21 -9.43
C ILE A 52 -12.87 12.71 -9.28
N ALA A 53 -12.66 13.80 -8.54
CA ALA A 53 -11.34 14.42 -8.39
C ALA A 53 -10.86 14.47 -6.93
N SER A 54 -11.66 13.98 -5.99
CA SER A 54 -11.35 14.03 -4.56
C SER A 54 -12.01 12.89 -3.77
N ALA A 55 -11.58 12.72 -2.51
CA ALA A 55 -12.18 11.73 -1.60
C ALA A 55 -13.64 12.08 -1.26
N ASP A 56 -13.98 13.37 -1.20
CA ASP A 56 -15.36 13.84 -0.99
C ASP A 56 -16.23 13.50 -2.20
N ASP A 57 -15.72 13.69 -3.43
CA ASP A 57 -16.45 13.33 -4.65
C ASP A 57 -16.70 11.82 -4.74
N LEU A 58 -15.69 11.00 -4.43
CA LEU A 58 -15.82 9.55 -4.45
C LEU A 58 -16.80 9.06 -3.39
N THR A 59 -16.77 9.67 -2.20
CA THR A 59 -17.74 9.41 -1.13
C THR A 59 -19.15 9.79 -1.57
N ALA A 60 -19.34 10.98 -2.13
CA ALA A 60 -20.63 11.45 -2.62
C ALA A 60 -21.20 10.55 -3.73
N ALA A 61 -20.35 10.09 -4.65
CA ALA A 61 -20.75 9.15 -5.70
C ALA A 61 -21.25 7.82 -5.11
N ALA A 62 -20.49 7.23 -4.17
CA ALA A 62 -20.87 5.99 -3.51
C ALA A 62 -22.15 6.13 -2.69
N GLU A 63 -22.28 7.19 -1.90
CA GLU A 63 -23.48 7.46 -1.11
C GLU A 63 -24.72 7.67 -1.99
N ALA A 64 -24.59 8.39 -3.11
CA ALA A 64 -25.70 8.60 -4.00
C ALA A 64 -26.14 7.32 -4.72
N VAL A 65 -25.19 6.49 -5.18
CA VAL A 65 -25.48 5.15 -5.72
C VAL A 65 -26.18 4.27 -4.67
N ASN A 66 -25.74 4.35 -3.41
CA ASN A 66 -26.34 3.58 -2.32
C ASN A 66 -27.74 4.08 -1.96
N ALA A 67 -28.01 5.37 -2.12
CA ALA A 67 -29.31 5.99 -1.83
C ALA A 67 -30.34 5.76 -2.94
N ASP A 68 -29.93 5.82 -4.21
CA ASP A 68 -30.78 5.60 -5.38
C ASP A 68 -30.04 4.83 -6.49
N PRO A 69 -29.91 3.49 -6.35
CA PRO A 69 -29.17 2.67 -7.29
C PRO A 69 -29.85 2.57 -8.66
N GLU A 70 -31.16 2.78 -8.78
CA GLU A 70 -31.84 2.73 -10.08
C GLU A 70 -31.40 3.88 -10.99
N THR A 71 -31.18 5.05 -10.39
CA THR A 71 -30.75 6.25 -11.12
C THR A 71 -29.24 6.28 -11.34
N TYR A 72 -28.46 6.01 -10.30
CA TYR A 72 -27.03 6.35 -10.30
C TYR A 72 -26.11 5.16 -10.58
N ALA A 73 -26.49 3.93 -10.20
CA ALA A 73 -25.65 2.75 -10.46
C ALA A 73 -25.32 2.48 -11.95
N PRO A 74 -26.19 2.81 -12.93
CA PRO A 74 -25.90 2.60 -14.36
C PRO A 74 -24.97 3.64 -15.00
N LEU A 75 -24.61 4.72 -14.28
CA LEU A 75 -23.84 5.81 -14.86
C LEU A 75 -22.38 5.44 -15.11
N THR A 76 -21.73 6.23 -15.96
CA THR A 76 -20.28 6.20 -16.15
C THR A 76 -19.62 7.20 -15.19
N TYR A 77 -18.66 6.72 -14.41
CA TYR A 77 -17.83 7.52 -13.50
C TYR A 77 -16.38 7.47 -13.98
N ARG A 78 -15.67 8.59 -13.90
CA ARG A 78 -14.24 8.67 -14.22
C ARG A 78 -13.45 9.40 -13.15
N VAL A 79 -12.35 8.80 -12.71
CA VAL A 79 -11.41 9.44 -11.80
C VAL A 79 -10.50 10.38 -12.59
N GLU A 80 -10.27 11.59 -12.08
CA GLU A 80 -9.53 12.67 -12.77
C GLU A 80 -8.26 13.11 -12.04
N ALA A 81 -8.04 12.58 -10.83
CA ALA A 81 -6.87 12.85 -10.02
C ALA A 81 -6.64 11.68 -9.05
N ASP A 82 -5.42 11.56 -8.54
CA ASP A 82 -5.16 10.61 -7.46
C ASP A 82 -5.84 11.07 -6.17
N ILE A 83 -6.42 10.13 -5.43
CA ILE A 83 -7.29 10.38 -4.29
C ILE A 83 -6.72 9.68 -3.06
N ASN A 84 -6.31 10.46 -2.07
CA ASN A 84 -5.92 9.94 -0.77
C ASN A 84 -7.10 10.01 0.22
N TYR A 85 -7.50 8.86 0.76
CA TYR A 85 -8.59 8.75 1.76
C TYR A 85 -8.14 9.07 3.19
N GLN A 86 -6.85 9.32 3.43
CA GLN A 86 -6.29 9.72 4.72
C GLN A 86 -6.63 8.76 5.86
N GLY A 87 -6.77 7.46 5.56
CA GLY A 87 -7.19 6.45 6.53
C GLY A 87 -8.68 6.51 6.89
N ALA A 88 -9.48 7.32 6.20
CA ALA A 88 -10.93 7.36 6.39
C ALA A 88 -11.59 6.08 5.86
N THR A 89 -12.79 5.81 6.37
CA THR A 89 -13.60 4.67 5.94
C THR A 89 -14.35 5.02 4.65
N PHE A 90 -14.24 4.16 3.63
CA PHE A 90 -14.99 4.27 2.38
C PHE A 90 -16.38 3.63 2.51
N PRO A 91 -17.50 4.30 2.10
CA PRO A 91 -18.85 3.76 2.21
C PRO A 91 -19.16 2.54 1.33
N THR A 92 -18.30 2.17 0.37
CA THR A 92 -18.51 1.14 -0.66
C THR A 92 -19.63 1.47 -1.65
N PHE A 93 -19.58 0.89 -2.84
CA PHE A 93 -20.74 0.82 -3.73
C PHE A 93 -21.52 -0.47 -3.46
N HIS A 94 -22.76 -0.37 -2.99
CA HIS A 94 -23.58 -1.53 -2.65
C HIS A 94 -23.98 -2.36 -3.87
N THR A 95 -24.41 -1.69 -4.93
CA THR A 95 -24.80 -2.29 -6.22
C THR A 95 -24.35 -1.37 -7.33
N PHE A 96 -23.67 -1.90 -8.34
CA PHE A 96 -23.17 -1.12 -9.47
C PHE A 96 -23.45 -1.82 -10.81
N THR A 97 -23.89 -1.07 -11.82
CA THR A 97 -24.25 -1.64 -13.13
C THR A 97 -23.68 -0.88 -14.32
N GLY A 98 -23.03 0.26 -14.06
CA GLY A 98 -22.46 1.14 -15.06
C GLY A 98 -20.97 0.90 -15.31
N THR A 99 -20.26 1.98 -15.60
CA THR A 99 -18.82 1.95 -15.86
C THR A 99 -18.08 2.77 -14.82
N PHE A 100 -17.07 2.20 -14.19
CA PHE A 100 -16.13 2.91 -13.34
C PHE A 100 -14.76 2.89 -14.00
N ASP A 101 -14.34 4.06 -14.50
CA ASP A 101 -13.07 4.28 -15.18
C ASP A 101 -12.10 4.98 -14.23
N GLY A 102 -11.11 4.26 -13.72
CA GLY A 102 -10.06 4.85 -12.90
C GLY A 102 -9.14 5.77 -13.69
N ASN A 103 -9.15 5.72 -15.03
CA ASN A 103 -8.32 6.54 -15.90
C ASN A 103 -6.81 6.51 -15.52
N GLY A 104 -6.36 5.40 -14.93
CA GLY A 104 -5.02 5.19 -14.43
C GLY A 104 -4.75 5.68 -13.00
N HIS A 105 -5.61 6.53 -12.44
CA HIS A 105 -5.40 7.18 -11.16
C HIS A 105 -5.45 6.23 -9.95
N ALA A 106 -4.72 6.63 -8.92
CA ALA A 106 -4.65 5.91 -7.66
C ALA A 106 -5.71 6.39 -6.66
N VAL A 107 -6.32 5.46 -5.94
CA VAL A 107 -7.06 5.72 -4.70
C VAL A 107 -6.30 5.05 -3.56
N SER A 108 -5.74 5.86 -2.66
CA SER A 108 -4.83 5.43 -1.60
C SER A 108 -5.41 5.56 -0.20
N ASN A 109 -4.85 4.81 0.75
CA ASN A 109 -5.11 4.92 2.19
C ASN A 109 -6.59 4.81 2.58
N ILE A 110 -7.31 3.87 1.98
CA ILE A 110 -8.64 3.50 2.46
C ILE A 110 -8.44 2.76 3.79
N GLY A 111 -8.73 3.42 4.91
CA GLY A 111 -8.52 2.86 6.25
C GLY A 111 -9.52 1.77 6.64
N GLY A 112 -10.54 1.57 5.81
CA GLY A 112 -11.57 0.56 6.01
C GLY A 112 -12.73 0.74 5.05
N TYR A 113 -13.60 -0.26 4.99
CA TYR A 113 -14.86 -0.19 4.26
C TYR A 113 -16.02 -0.26 5.26
N ALA A 114 -17.02 0.61 5.11
CA ALA A 114 -18.11 0.73 6.08
C ALA A 114 -19.11 -0.44 5.96
N THR A 115 -18.89 -1.58 6.63
CA THR A 115 -19.86 -2.69 6.62
C THR A 115 -19.97 -3.49 7.91
N SER A 116 -21.04 -4.27 8.03
CA SER A 116 -21.29 -5.18 9.16
C SER A 116 -21.03 -6.66 8.90
N THR A 117 -20.84 -7.11 7.64
CA THR A 117 -20.66 -8.57 7.35
C THR A 117 -19.96 -8.95 6.02
N SER A 118 -20.02 -8.18 4.94
CA SER A 118 -19.32 -8.49 3.67
C SER A 118 -19.05 -7.24 2.86
N THR A 119 -17.86 -7.12 2.27
CA THR A 119 -17.39 -5.85 1.73
C THR A 119 -16.35 -5.97 0.62
N ALA A 120 -16.32 -4.95 -0.22
CA ALA A 120 -15.23 -4.58 -1.12
C ALA A 120 -15.52 -3.15 -1.59
N PHE A 121 -14.63 -2.55 -2.38
CA PHE A 121 -14.89 -1.27 -3.03
C PHE A 121 -16.24 -1.27 -3.76
N PHE A 122 -16.51 -2.35 -4.51
CA PHE A 122 -17.83 -2.72 -5.03
C PHE A 122 -18.33 -3.98 -4.35
N ARG A 123 -19.42 -3.89 -3.60
CA ARG A 123 -20.03 -5.07 -2.96
C ARG A 123 -20.72 -5.96 -3.98
N SER A 124 -21.50 -5.39 -4.89
CA SER A 124 -22.20 -6.16 -5.93
C SER A 124 -22.13 -5.41 -7.26
N ALA A 125 -21.87 -6.14 -8.34
CA ALA A 125 -21.88 -5.58 -9.69
C ALA A 125 -22.62 -6.49 -10.67
N THR A 126 -23.35 -5.92 -11.63
CA THR A 126 -24.07 -6.67 -12.68
C THR A 126 -24.00 -5.93 -14.01
N GLY A 127 -23.45 -6.57 -15.05
CA GLY A 127 -23.25 -5.93 -16.36
C GLY A 127 -22.22 -4.79 -16.35
N ALA A 128 -21.54 -4.57 -15.22
CA ALA A 128 -20.69 -3.41 -15.01
C ALA A 128 -19.30 -3.58 -15.64
N THR A 129 -18.68 -2.46 -15.97
CA THR A 129 -17.26 -2.38 -16.35
C THR A 129 -16.48 -1.63 -15.27
N ILE A 130 -15.44 -2.23 -14.70
CA ILE A 130 -14.55 -1.63 -13.71
C ILE A 130 -13.14 -1.71 -14.29
N ARG A 131 -12.56 -0.57 -14.65
CA ARG A 131 -11.28 -0.56 -15.35
C ARG A 131 -10.32 0.53 -14.92
N ASP A 132 -9.04 0.28 -15.15
CA ASP A 132 -7.95 1.25 -15.06
C ASP A 132 -7.86 1.96 -13.69
N LEU A 133 -8.32 1.31 -12.62
CA LEU A 133 -8.27 1.83 -11.25
C LEU A 133 -7.08 1.23 -10.49
N THR A 134 -6.29 2.07 -9.83
CA THR A 134 -5.22 1.63 -8.94
C THR A 134 -5.63 1.83 -7.49
N LEU A 135 -5.65 0.77 -6.68
CA LEU A 135 -5.92 0.81 -5.24
C LEU A 135 -4.60 0.55 -4.49
N VAL A 136 -4.18 1.50 -3.65
CA VAL A 136 -2.91 1.44 -2.91
C VAL A 136 -3.18 1.51 -1.41
N GLY A 137 -2.58 0.63 -0.61
CA GLY A 137 -2.71 0.72 0.86
C GLY A 137 -4.14 0.51 1.37
N ALA A 138 -5.00 -0.18 0.61
CA ALA A 138 -6.38 -0.40 1.02
C ALA A 138 -6.45 -1.48 2.11
N THR A 139 -7.11 -1.17 3.22
CA THR A 139 -7.34 -2.14 4.31
C THR A 139 -8.79 -2.58 4.34
N VAL A 140 -9.04 -3.86 4.08
CA VAL A 140 -10.33 -4.51 4.28
C VAL A 140 -10.28 -5.36 5.55
N THR A 141 -11.01 -4.98 6.58
CA THR A 141 -11.14 -5.81 7.79
C THR A 141 -12.60 -6.15 8.02
N VAL A 142 -12.93 -7.44 8.04
CA VAL A 142 -14.26 -7.91 8.45
C VAL A 142 -14.12 -8.68 9.75
N ALA A 143 -14.64 -8.10 10.83
CA ALA A 143 -14.56 -8.65 12.17
C ALA A 143 -15.92 -9.20 12.66
N GLY A 144 -15.88 -10.20 13.55
CA GLY A 144 -17.05 -10.74 14.24
C GLY A 144 -17.46 -12.13 13.77
N ASP A 145 -18.40 -12.74 14.49
CA ASP A 145 -18.93 -14.06 14.11
C ASP A 145 -19.77 -13.92 12.84
N PRO A 146 -19.43 -14.64 11.76
CA PRO A 146 -20.17 -14.52 10.52
C PRO A 146 -21.58 -15.08 10.67
N PRO A 147 -22.55 -14.55 9.89
CA PRO A 147 -23.85 -15.21 9.74
C PRO A 147 -23.64 -16.62 9.19
N SER A 148 -24.66 -17.48 9.27
CA SER A 148 -24.61 -18.85 8.71
C SER A 148 -24.16 -18.92 7.24
N ALA A 149 -24.29 -17.82 6.50
CA ALA A 149 -23.84 -17.67 5.12
C ALA A 149 -22.31 -17.45 4.95
N GLY A 150 -21.59 -17.01 5.98
CA GLY A 150 -20.18 -16.60 5.89
C GLY A 150 -19.96 -15.08 5.77
N HIS A 151 -18.72 -14.63 5.97
CA HIS A 151 -18.24 -13.29 5.62
C HIS A 151 -17.47 -13.34 4.30
N PHE A 152 -17.72 -12.40 3.40
CA PHE A 152 -17.04 -12.30 2.10
C PHE A 152 -16.34 -10.96 1.97
N ALA A 153 -15.07 -10.98 1.59
CA ALA A 153 -14.29 -9.78 1.42
C ALA A 153 -13.43 -9.83 0.16
N ALA A 154 -13.31 -8.69 -0.52
CA ALA A 154 -12.26 -8.43 -1.49
C ALA A 154 -11.81 -6.97 -1.40
N VAL A 155 -10.66 -6.60 -1.98
CA VAL A 155 -10.31 -5.18 -2.09
C VAL A 155 -11.22 -4.50 -3.13
N LEU A 156 -11.34 -5.07 -4.34
CA LEU A 156 -12.07 -4.43 -5.44
C LEU A 156 -13.53 -4.86 -5.55
N LEU A 157 -13.83 -6.16 -5.72
CA LEU A 157 -15.19 -6.64 -6.00
C LEU A 157 -15.58 -7.87 -5.17
N GLU A 158 -16.64 -7.79 -4.37
CA GLU A 158 -17.15 -8.97 -3.65
C GLU A 158 -17.91 -9.92 -4.57
N SER A 159 -18.93 -9.44 -5.30
CA SER A 159 -19.67 -10.30 -6.22
C SER A 159 -20.08 -9.65 -7.53
N GLY A 160 -19.92 -10.38 -8.64
CA GLY A 160 -20.19 -9.91 -10.01
C GLY A 160 -21.00 -10.89 -10.86
N THR A 161 -21.85 -10.38 -11.75
CA THR A 161 -22.48 -11.15 -12.84
C THR A 161 -22.36 -10.41 -14.16
N ASP A 162 -21.87 -11.08 -15.20
CA ASP A 162 -21.61 -10.47 -16.51
C ASP A 162 -20.77 -9.18 -16.42
N VAL A 163 -19.78 -9.16 -15.53
CA VAL A 163 -18.92 -7.99 -15.28
C VAL A 163 -17.63 -8.05 -16.10
N THR A 164 -17.07 -6.89 -16.41
CA THR A 164 -15.70 -6.76 -16.92
C THR A 164 -14.85 -6.05 -15.86
N VAL A 165 -13.81 -6.71 -15.37
CA VAL A 165 -12.83 -6.16 -14.43
C VAL A 165 -11.47 -6.21 -15.11
N SER A 166 -10.97 -5.05 -15.57
CA SER A 166 -9.74 -5.03 -16.36
C SER A 166 -8.82 -3.84 -16.21
N GLY A 167 -7.50 -4.04 -16.29
CA GLY A 167 -6.53 -2.95 -16.18
C GLY A 167 -6.38 -2.40 -14.76
N ASN A 168 -6.99 -3.06 -13.76
CA ASN A 168 -6.95 -2.58 -12.37
C ASN A 168 -5.68 -3.07 -11.67
N SER A 169 -5.23 -2.28 -10.71
CA SER A 169 -4.07 -2.60 -9.86
C SER A 169 -4.48 -2.61 -8.39
N VAL A 170 -4.03 -3.60 -7.62
CA VAL A 170 -4.14 -3.62 -6.14
C VAL A 170 -2.74 -3.79 -5.58
N ILE A 171 -2.27 -2.78 -4.87
CA ILE A 171 -0.87 -2.62 -4.45
C ILE A 171 -0.85 -2.35 -2.93
N ASP A 172 0.10 -2.94 -2.20
CA ASP A 172 0.34 -2.72 -0.76
C ASP A 172 -0.92 -2.83 0.12
N SER A 173 -1.87 -3.65 -0.30
CA SER A 173 -3.19 -3.72 0.30
C SER A 173 -3.33 -4.94 1.19
N LYS A 174 -4.33 -4.91 2.07
CA LYS A 174 -4.60 -5.98 3.02
C LYS A 174 -6.07 -6.31 3.08
N VAL A 175 -6.40 -7.60 3.04
CA VAL A 175 -7.73 -8.13 3.33
C VAL A 175 -7.62 -9.11 4.48
N GLU A 176 -8.36 -8.86 5.56
CA GLU A 176 -8.32 -9.67 6.76
C GLU A 176 -9.72 -10.01 7.27
N LEU A 177 -9.96 -11.30 7.48
CA LEU A 177 -11.16 -11.81 8.13
C LEU A 177 -10.86 -12.18 9.59
N ILE A 178 -11.24 -11.30 10.51
CA ILE A 178 -11.05 -11.50 11.95
C ILE A 178 -12.29 -12.20 12.54
N LYS A 179 -12.11 -13.36 13.17
CA LYS A 179 -13.22 -14.18 13.70
C LYS A 179 -13.11 -14.37 15.22
N ALA A 180 -14.24 -14.38 15.93
CA ALA A 180 -14.29 -14.73 17.35
C ALA A 180 -14.52 -16.25 17.61
N SER A 181 -15.31 -16.94 16.77
CA SER A 181 -15.65 -18.37 16.96
C SER A 181 -15.40 -19.26 15.73
N ILE A 182 -14.80 -20.43 15.94
CA ILE A 182 -14.29 -21.36 14.91
C ILE A 182 -15.38 -22.04 14.04
N THR A 183 -16.67 -21.91 14.34
CA THR A 183 -17.73 -22.79 13.81
C THR A 183 -18.33 -22.44 12.43
N ALA A 184 -18.19 -21.21 11.93
CA ALA A 184 -18.70 -20.90 10.59
C ALA A 184 -17.77 -21.39 9.47
N THR A 185 -18.35 -22.08 8.48
CA THR A 185 -17.64 -22.94 7.52
C THR A 185 -17.41 -22.32 6.13
N ASN A 186 -17.81 -21.06 5.88
CA ASN A 186 -17.92 -20.48 4.52
C ASN A 186 -17.38 -19.05 4.31
N SER A 187 -16.61 -18.46 5.24
CA SER A 187 -16.04 -17.11 5.03
C SER A 187 -14.85 -17.12 4.05
N ARG A 188 -14.73 -16.12 3.18
CA ARG A 188 -13.76 -16.09 2.06
C ARG A 188 -13.21 -14.70 1.83
N ALA A 189 -11.92 -14.63 1.52
CA ALA A 189 -11.20 -13.39 1.27
C ALA A 189 -10.50 -13.46 -0.08
N SER A 190 -10.47 -12.36 -0.82
CA SER A 190 -9.69 -12.23 -2.05
C SER A 190 -8.95 -10.92 -2.12
N ALA A 191 -7.81 -10.86 -2.82
CA ALA A 191 -7.19 -9.58 -3.12
C ALA A 191 -8.07 -8.79 -4.10
N LEU A 192 -8.39 -9.34 -5.28
CA LEU A 192 -9.09 -8.61 -6.34
C LEU A 192 -10.60 -8.84 -6.33
N VAL A 193 -11.04 -10.05 -6.71
CA VAL A 193 -12.47 -10.39 -6.84
C VAL A 193 -12.80 -11.62 -6.02
N ASN A 194 -13.88 -11.59 -5.26
CA ASN A 194 -14.30 -12.76 -4.50
C ASN A 194 -15.17 -13.70 -5.35
N ARG A 195 -16.28 -13.26 -5.94
CA ARG A 195 -17.19 -14.18 -6.67
C ARG A 195 -17.69 -13.63 -7.99
N ILE A 196 -17.74 -14.47 -9.01
CA ILE A 196 -18.32 -14.11 -10.32
C ILE A 196 -19.26 -15.17 -10.87
N SER A 197 -20.10 -14.75 -11.82
CA SER A 197 -20.89 -15.66 -12.65
C SER A 197 -21.17 -15.10 -14.05
N GLY A 198 -21.86 -15.87 -14.88
CA GLY A 198 -22.22 -15.46 -16.24
C GLY A 198 -21.02 -15.44 -17.18
N SER A 199 -20.98 -14.47 -18.08
CA SER A 199 -19.92 -14.26 -19.07
C SER A 199 -18.86 -13.26 -18.58
N SER A 200 -18.65 -13.18 -17.26
CA SER A 200 -17.73 -12.22 -16.65
C SER A 200 -16.28 -12.38 -17.16
N VAL A 201 -15.56 -11.26 -17.28
CA VAL A 201 -14.17 -11.19 -17.72
C VAL A 201 -13.32 -10.54 -16.63
N ILE A 202 -12.31 -11.26 -16.14
CA ILE A 202 -11.29 -10.75 -15.21
C ILE A 202 -9.96 -10.76 -15.96
N ALA A 203 -9.58 -9.63 -16.53
CA ALA A 203 -8.46 -9.59 -17.47
C ALA A 203 -7.48 -8.46 -17.19
N ASP A 204 -6.20 -8.65 -17.46
CA ASP A 204 -5.23 -7.54 -17.45
C ASP A 204 -5.11 -6.83 -16.08
N ASN A 205 -5.30 -7.55 -14.97
CA ASN A 205 -5.18 -6.97 -13.62
C ASN A 205 -3.83 -7.30 -12.99
N TYR A 206 -3.35 -6.38 -12.15
CA TYR A 206 -2.05 -6.44 -11.49
C TYR A 206 -2.24 -6.45 -9.97
N LEU A 207 -1.64 -7.44 -9.30
CA LEU A 207 -1.61 -7.53 -7.84
C LEU A 207 -0.17 -7.52 -7.40
N ASP A 208 0.15 -6.64 -6.45
CA ASP A 208 1.48 -6.48 -5.90
C ASP A 208 1.44 -6.34 -4.39
N ASN A 209 2.27 -7.10 -3.71
CA ASN A 209 2.47 -6.99 -2.27
C ASN A 209 1.18 -7.05 -1.43
N VAL A 210 0.17 -7.83 -1.86
CA VAL A 210 -1.13 -7.90 -1.19
C VAL A 210 -1.17 -9.00 -0.12
N ASP A 211 -1.63 -8.67 1.09
CA ASP A 211 -1.88 -9.66 2.15
C ASP A 211 -3.35 -10.08 2.16
N VAL A 212 -3.63 -11.37 1.93
CA VAL A 212 -4.97 -11.95 2.04
C VAL A 212 -4.99 -12.92 3.21
N ILE A 213 -5.46 -12.43 4.35
CA ILE A 213 -5.62 -13.17 5.59
C ILE A 213 -7.06 -13.71 5.67
N GLY A 214 -7.24 -14.93 5.18
CA GLY A 214 -8.51 -15.65 5.21
C GLY A 214 -8.57 -16.66 6.35
N LYS A 215 -9.78 -17.08 6.73
CA LYS A 215 -9.99 -18.26 7.62
C LYS A 215 -10.24 -19.56 6.84
N LYS A 216 -10.67 -19.42 5.59
CA LYS A 216 -10.93 -20.49 4.64
C LYS A 216 -10.88 -19.86 3.25
N TYR A 217 -10.23 -20.51 2.28
CA TYR A 217 -10.29 -20.06 0.89
C TYR A 217 -9.70 -18.66 0.65
N PRO A 218 -8.49 -18.29 1.11
CA PRO A 218 -7.85 -17.08 0.59
C PRO A 218 -7.48 -17.24 -0.89
N SER A 219 -7.67 -16.20 -1.69
CA SER A 219 -7.27 -16.16 -3.10
C SER A 219 -6.74 -14.80 -3.52
N ALA A 220 -5.86 -14.74 -4.53
CA ALA A 220 -5.41 -13.44 -5.03
C ALA A 220 -6.41 -12.86 -6.05
N VAL A 221 -6.54 -13.46 -7.23
CA VAL A 221 -7.34 -12.91 -8.33
C VAL A 221 -8.83 -13.19 -8.17
N LEU A 222 -9.24 -14.45 -8.01
CA LEU A 222 -10.65 -14.83 -7.99
C LEU A 222 -10.98 -16.01 -7.06
N ASN A 223 -11.86 -15.84 -6.07
CA ASN A 223 -12.25 -16.99 -5.23
C ASN A 223 -13.14 -18.01 -5.93
N GLN A 224 -14.32 -17.57 -6.38
CA GLN A 224 -15.38 -18.48 -6.82
C GLN A 224 -16.01 -18.05 -8.14
N VAL A 225 -16.16 -19.01 -9.04
CA VAL A 225 -17.13 -18.96 -10.13
C VAL A 225 -18.37 -19.71 -9.68
N SER A 226 -19.55 -19.09 -9.75
CA SER A 226 -20.83 -19.73 -9.35
C SER A 226 -21.73 -20.15 -10.52
N GLY A 227 -21.34 -19.85 -11.77
CA GLY A 227 -22.00 -20.33 -12.97
C GLY A 227 -21.55 -19.58 -14.23
N GLY A 228 -21.99 -20.03 -15.41
CA GLY A 228 -21.69 -19.36 -16.69
C GLY A 228 -20.41 -19.83 -17.37
N SER A 229 -19.76 -18.95 -18.13
CA SER A 229 -18.52 -19.24 -18.86
C SER A 229 -17.55 -18.07 -18.77
N PRO A 230 -17.04 -17.75 -17.56
CA PRO A 230 -16.18 -16.60 -17.38
C PRO A 230 -14.79 -16.82 -17.99
N THR A 231 -14.13 -15.71 -18.29
CA THR A 231 -12.74 -15.67 -18.80
C THR A 231 -11.84 -14.97 -17.78
N ILE A 232 -10.75 -15.62 -17.39
CA ILE A 232 -9.73 -15.06 -16.48
C ILE A 232 -8.40 -15.07 -17.23
N GLU A 233 -7.91 -13.92 -17.66
CA GLU A 233 -6.74 -13.88 -18.55
C GLU A 233 -5.77 -12.74 -18.28
N ARG A 234 -4.48 -12.98 -18.54
CA ARG A 234 -3.43 -11.95 -18.42
C ARG A 234 -3.44 -11.22 -17.05
N ASN A 235 -3.77 -11.92 -15.97
CA ASN A 235 -3.61 -11.35 -14.63
C ASN A 235 -2.20 -11.67 -14.12
N LEU A 236 -1.55 -10.70 -13.50
CA LEU A 236 -0.22 -10.83 -12.91
C LEU A 236 -0.31 -10.69 -11.39
N VAL A 237 0.27 -11.67 -10.70
CA VAL A 237 0.41 -11.66 -9.24
C VAL A 237 1.89 -11.60 -8.87
N VAL A 238 2.24 -10.59 -8.09
CA VAL A 238 3.57 -10.30 -7.56
C VAL A 238 3.47 -10.16 -6.03
N ASP A 239 4.43 -10.73 -5.32
CA ASP A 239 4.67 -10.62 -3.86
C ASP A 239 3.44 -10.72 -2.95
N THR A 240 2.42 -11.44 -3.40
CA THR A 240 1.15 -11.59 -2.68
C THR A 240 1.23 -12.72 -1.67
N ARG A 241 0.80 -12.47 -0.43
CA ARG A 241 0.78 -13.45 0.66
C ARG A 241 -0.65 -13.89 0.90
N LEU A 242 -0.90 -15.18 0.75
CA LEU A 242 -2.16 -15.80 1.14
C LEU A 242 -1.93 -16.46 2.50
N ASN A 243 -2.51 -15.91 3.56
CA ASN A 243 -2.37 -16.45 4.91
C ASN A 243 -3.72 -17.04 5.37
N GLU A 244 -3.69 -18.30 5.81
CA GLU A 244 -4.77 -18.88 6.57
C GLU A 244 -4.49 -18.84 8.08
N ASP A 245 -5.15 -17.91 8.78
CA ASP A 245 -5.06 -17.77 10.24
C ASP A 245 -6.04 -18.74 10.94
N THR A 246 -5.62 -19.99 11.13
CA THR A 246 -6.08 -21.03 12.09
C THR A 246 -7.56 -21.38 12.41
N GLN A 247 -7.72 -22.71 12.60
CA GLN A 247 -8.77 -23.51 13.31
C GLN A 247 -10.06 -23.91 12.56
N GLY A 248 -10.30 -23.48 11.32
CA GLY A 248 -11.47 -23.86 10.48
C GLY A 248 -11.35 -25.19 9.72
N SER A 249 -12.48 -25.86 9.38
CA SER A 249 -12.47 -27.13 8.62
C SER A 249 -12.36 -26.90 7.11
N GLY A 250 -11.33 -27.46 6.47
CA GLY A 250 -11.14 -27.46 5.02
C GLY A 250 -10.37 -26.25 4.49
N ALA A 251 -9.05 -26.24 4.64
CA ALA A 251 -8.17 -25.17 4.17
C ALA A 251 -7.93 -25.28 2.66
N SER A 252 -8.10 -24.22 1.89
CA SER A 252 -7.59 -24.19 0.51
C SER A 252 -7.20 -22.79 0.07
N ALA A 253 -6.23 -22.63 -0.82
CA ALA A 253 -5.80 -21.32 -1.29
C ALA A 253 -5.42 -21.37 -2.78
N ALA A 254 -5.69 -20.28 -3.51
CA ALA A 254 -5.21 -20.16 -4.88
C ALA A 254 -4.94 -18.74 -5.36
N PHE A 255 -3.85 -18.55 -6.12
CA PHE A 255 -3.52 -17.23 -6.67
C PHE A 255 -4.45 -16.82 -7.80
N VAL A 256 -4.74 -17.69 -8.77
CA VAL A 256 -5.64 -17.31 -9.88
C VAL A 256 -7.10 -17.60 -9.57
N THR A 257 -7.47 -18.87 -9.35
CA THR A 257 -8.84 -19.17 -8.90
C THR A 257 -8.95 -20.47 -8.11
N LEU A 258 -9.98 -20.57 -7.26
CA LEU A 258 -10.16 -21.67 -6.34
C LEU A 258 -11.36 -22.58 -6.66
N VAL A 259 -12.56 -22.02 -6.84
CA VAL A 259 -13.80 -22.82 -7.04
C VAL A 259 -14.43 -22.52 -8.39
N PRO A 260 -14.00 -23.20 -9.46
CA PRO A 260 -14.60 -23.05 -10.77
C PRO A 260 -15.85 -23.94 -10.89
N SER A 261 -17.05 -23.36 -11.03
CA SER A 261 -18.30 -24.14 -11.12
C SER A 261 -18.81 -24.41 -12.55
N ALA A 262 -18.10 -23.98 -13.59
CA ALA A 262 -18.57 -24.08 -14.99
C ALA A 262 -17.42 -24.07 -16.02
N SER A 263 -17.71 -23.90 -17.32
CA SER A 263 -16.72 -23.82 -18.42
C SER A 263 -15.92 -22.52 -18.35
N THR A 264 -15.01 -22.44 -17.39
CA THR A 264 -14.13 -21.31 -17.16
C THR A 264 -12.94 -21.37 -18.12
N THR A 265 -12.66 -20.27 -18.83
CA THR A 265 -11.44 -20.14 -19.62
C THR A 265 -10.39 -19.39 -18.80
N MET A 266 -9.20 -19.98 -18.66
CA MET A 266 -8.05 -19.29 -18.08
C MET A 266 -6.86 -19.33 -19.02
N ARG A 267 -6.24 -18.18 -19.26
CA ARG A 267 -5.06 -18.16 -20.12
C ARG A 267 -4.12 -17.01 -19.86
N ALA A 268 -2.84 -17.25 -20.12
CA ALA A 268 -1.81 -16.23 -20.04
C ALA A 268 -1.72 -15.51 -18.68
N ASN A 269 -2.24 -16.10 -17.60
CA ASN A 269 -2.07 -15.58 -16.25
C ASN A 269 -0.68 -15.94 -15.74
N VAL A 270 -0.08 -15.06 -14.96
CA VAL A 270 1.27 -15.23 -14.43
C VAL A 270 1.26 -15.06 -12.92
N VAL A 271 1.75 -16.06 -12.19
CA VAL A 271 2.09 -15.91 -10.78
C VAL A 271 3.60 -15.81 -10.66
N ARG A 272 4.09 -14.58 -10.46
CA ARG A 272 5.52 -14.27 -10.46
C ARG A 272 6.16 -14.48 -9.10
N SER A 273 5.51 -14.05 -8.03
CA SER A 273 5.99 -14.23 -6.66
C SER A 273 4.81 -14.19 -5.71
N GLY A 274 5.01 -14.77 -4.53
CA GLY A 274 3.97 -14.87 -3.52
C GLY A 274 4.11 -16.12 -2.67
N TRP A 275 3.46 -16.09 -1.52
CA TRP A 275 3.55 -17.14 -0.51
C TRP A 275 2.16 -17.60 -0.11
N ILE A 276 2.02 -18.90 0.13
CA ILE A 276 0.82 -19.46 0.75
C ILE A 276 1.23 -19.96 2.12
N TYR A 277 0.80 -19.26 3.15
CA TYR A 277 0.92 -19.71 4.52
C TYR A 277 -0.36 -20.43 4.95
N MET A 278 -0.20 -21.67 5.39
CA MET A 278 -1.24 -22.44 6.05
C MET A 278 -0.70 -22.94 7.38
N ASP A 279 -1.40 -22.62 8.47
CA ASP A 279 -1.03 -23.13 9.78
C ASP A 279 -1.24 -24.67 9.86
N ALA A 280 -0.24 -25.37 10.40
CA ALA A 280 -0.26 -26.81 10.61
C ALA A 280 -1.24 -27.21 11.72
N ASN A 281 -2.43 -27.70 11.34
CA ASN A 281 -3.43 -28.12 12.33
C ASN A 281 -3.12 -29.49 12.95
N THR A 282 -3.29 -29.61 14.28
CA THR A 282 -3.05 -30.82 15.09
C THR A 282 -4.17 -31.87 15.02
N ASN A 283 -5.26 -31.65 14.27
CA ASN A 283 -6.42 -32.56 14.21
C ASN A 283 -6.47 -33.41 12.92
N ALA A 284 -6.40 -34.74 13.08
CA ALA A 284 -6.24 -35.76 12.02
C ALA A 284 -7.46 -36.03 11.09
N ASN A 285 -8.36 -35.07 10.87
CA ASN A 285 -9.61 -35.31 10.13
C ASN A 285 -10.02 -34.14 9.19
N ARG A 286 -9.05 -33.45 8.57
CA ARG A 286 -9.33 -32.28 7.69
C ARG A 286 -8.57 -32.36 6.36
N THR A 287 -9.21 -31.89 5.29
CA THR A 287 -8.65 -31.79 3.93
C THR A 287 -7.97 -30.43 3.74
N PHE A 288 -6.80 -30.41 3.11
CA PHE A 288 -6.05 -29.21 2.71
C PHE A 288 -5.92 -29.17 1.19
N GLY A 289 -5.78 -27.99 0.56
CA GLY A 289 -5.55 -27.90 -0.87
C GLY A 289 -4.97 -26.57 -1.31
N THR A 290 -3.77 -26.56 -1.88
CA THR A 290 -3.18 -25.36 -2.49
C THR A 290 -3.17 -25.52 -4.00
N GLY A 291 -3.36 -24.42 -4.72
CA GLY A 291 -3.22 -24.43 -6.17
C GLY A 291 -2.73 -23.06 -6.65
N TRP A 292 -1.77 -23.04 -7.56
CA TRP A 292 -1.36 -21.77 -8.15
C TRP A 292 -2.44 -21.27 -9.12
N ILE A 293 -3.01 -22.19 -9.92
CA ILE A 293 -4.04 -21.95 -10.93
C ILE A 293 -5.00 -23.15 -11.00
N ALA A 294 -6.30 -22.94 -10.76
CA ALA A 294 -7.28 -24.05 -10.76
C ALA A 294 -8.37 -23.90 -11.83
N ALA A 295 -8.60 -24.93 -12.64
CA ALA A 295 -9.69 -24.97 -13.63
C ALA A 295 -10.73 -26.03 -13.23
N SER A 296 -11.98 -25.86 -13.67
CA SER A 296 -12.94 -26.97 -13.60
C SER A 296 -12.61 -27.99 -14.70
N ARG A 297 -13.10 -29.22 -14.55
CA ARG A 297 -13.01 -30.26 -15.59
C ARG A 297 -13.65 -29.85 -16.93
N LEU A 298 -14.57 -28.88 -16.92
CA LEU A 298 -15.26 -28.38 -18.12
C LEU A 298 -14.62 -27.09 -18.67
N GLY A 299 -13.65 -26.52 -17.95
CA GLY A 299 -12.91 -25.32 -18.34
C GLY A 299 -11.62 -25.63 -19.09
N SER A 300 -10.90 -24.58 -19.51
CA SER A 300 -9.59 -24.68 -20.14
C SER A 300 -8.57 -23.81 -19.40
N ALA A 301 -7.32 -24.27 -19.36
CA ALA A 301 -6.20 -23.54 -18.80
C ALA A 301 -5.01 -23.64 -19.76
N THR A 302 -4.57 -22.54 -20.36
CA THR A 302 -3.50 -22.55 -21.37
C THR A 302 -2.54 -21.38 -21.22
N GLN A 303 -1.25 -21.58 -21.48
CA GLN A 303 -0.24 -20.52 -21.49
C GLN A 303 -0.10 -19.75 -20.17
N ASN A 304 -0.59 -20.29 -19.05
CA ASN A 304 -0.35 -19.68 -17.76
C ASN A 304 1.06 -20.05 -17.27
N LEU A 305 1.71 -19.16 -16.52
CA LEU A 305 3.06 -19.36 -15.97
C LEU A 305 3.04 -19.22 -14.46
N VAL A 306 3.88 -20.00 -13.78
CA VAL A 306 4.09 -19.94 -12.34
C VAL A 306 5.58 -19.97 -12.06
N ASN A 307 6.05 -19.10 -11.16
CA ASN A 307 7.45 -19.10 -10.76
C ASN A 307 7.85 -20.43 -10.12
N SER A 308 8.89 -21.07 -10.68
CA SER A 308 9.42 -22.34 -10.21
C SER A 308 9.98 -22.28 -8.79
N ASN A 309 10.44 -21.10 -8.34
CA ASN A 309 11.01 -20.91 -7.01
C ASN A 309 9.94 -20.77 -5.93
N ASN A 310 8.71 -20.39 -6.28
CA ASN A 310 7.64 -20.35 -5.28
C ASN A 310 7.19 -21.75 -4.82
N ASN A 311 7.80 -22.81 -5.36
CA ASN A 311 7.46 -24.20 -5.11
C ASN A 311 8.47 -24.92 -4.18
N ARG A 312 9.54 -24.26 -3.69
CA ARG A 312 10.66 -24.90 -2.95
C ARG A 312 11.49 -23.91 -2.11
N THR A 313 11.83 -24.21 -0.84
CA THR A 313 12.18 -23.17 0.17
C THR A 313 11.70 -23.20 1.67
N PHE A 314 11.81 -24.26 2.50
CA PHE A 314 11.50 -24.14 3.97
C PHE A 314 12.41 -23.13 4.70
N ASP A 315 11.88 -22.34 5.64
CA ASP A 315 12.67 -21.45 6.52
C ASP A 315 13.15 -22.12 7.83
N ALA A 316 13.99 -21.38 8.57
CA ALA A 316 14.63 -21.85 9.81
C ALA A 316 13.67 -21.96 11.00
N GLU A 317 12.48 -21.35 10.90
CA GLU A 317 11.40 -21.37 11.90
C GLU A 317 10.44 -22.56 11.76
N GLY A 318 10.56 -23.35 10.69
CA GLY A 318 9.77 -24.58 10.49
C GLY A 318 8.41 -24.34 9.83
N HIS A 319 8.24 -23.26 9.08
CA HIS A 319 7.02 -23.00 8.30
C HIS A 319 6.92 -23.96 7.10
N VAL A 320 5.68 -24.38 6.78
CA VAL A 320 5.43 -25.37 5.72
C VAL A 320 5.72 -24.77 4.36
N GLU A 321 6.51 -25.52 3.61
CA GLU A 321 6.88 -25.15 2.25
C GLU A 321 6.62 -26.36 1.31
N GLN A 322 5.43 -26.93 1.48
CA GLN A 322 5.01 -28.28 1.06
C GLN A 322 5.87 -29.43 1.62
N ALA A 323 5.51 -29.87 2.83
CA ALA A 323 5.51 -31.28 3.18
C ALA A 323 4.07 -31.67 3.53
N VAL A 324 3.42 -32.39 2.62
CA VAL A 324 2.10 -32.98 2.86
C VAL A 324 2.21 -34.01 3.99
N LYS A 325 1.76 -33.66 5.20
CA LYS A 325 1.36 -34.67 6.21
C LYS A 325 -0.14 -34.92 6.06
N THR A 326 -0.52 -35.90 5.24
CA THR A 326 -1.89 -36.43 5.26
C THR A 326 -2.04 -37.45 6.38
N ALA A 327 -2.87 -37.12 7.37
CA ALA A 327 -3.65 -38.11 8.10
C ALA A 327 -5.12 -37.70 7.97
N GLY A 328 -5.86 -38.45 7.15
CA GLY A 328 -7.29 -38.23 6.92
C GLY A 328 -7.74 -38.73 5.55
N THR A 329 -8.93 -39.34 5.50
CA THR A 329 -9.61 -39.74 4.27
C THR A 329 -10.17 -38.51 3.60
N GLY A 330 -9.33 -37.89 2.79
CA GLY A 330 -9.57 -36.72 1.99
C GLY A 330 -8.84 -36.88 0.66
N SER A 331 -8.98 -35.91 -0.19
CA SER A 331 -9.29 -36.19 -1.57
C SER A 331 -8.65 -35.01 -2.29
N PHE A 332 -7.51 -35.27 -2.94
CA PHE A 332 -6.48 -34.26 -3.22
C PHE A 332 -6.01 -34.29 -4.67
N ASP A 333 -5.62 -33.11 -5.14
CA ASP A 333 -4.92 -32.89 -6.38
C ASP A 333 -3.60 -32.19 -6.11
N LEU A 334 -2.54 -32.82 -6.58
CA LEU A 334 -1.19 -32.31 -6.64
C LEU A 334 -0.81 -32.47 -8.11
N ALA A 335 -0.53 -31.40 -8.85
CA ALA A 335 0.06 -31.54 -10.17
C ALA A 335 1.57 -31.78 -10.00
N TRP A 336 2.01 -32.85 -10.65
CA TRP A 336 3.27 -33.53 -10.39
C TRP A 336 4.49 -32.73 -10.87
N ASP A 337 5.46 -32.56 -9.99
CA ASP A 337 6.86 -32.63 -10.38
C ASP A 337 7.19 -34.10 -10.68
N SER A 338 7.82 -34.38 -11.82
CA SER A 338 8.14 -35.76 -12.25
C SER A 338 9.17 -36.47 -11.37
N ASP A 339 9.69 -35.82 -10.32
CA ASP A 339 10.72 -36.37 -9.41
C ASP A 339 10.21 -36.74 -7.99
N ILE A 340 8.89 -36.81 -7.74
CA ILE A 340 8.37 -37.36 -6.48
C ILE A 340 8.15 -38.88 -6.61
N ASP A 341 9.03 -39.67 -5.98
CA ASP A 341 8.92 -41.12 -5.86
C ASP A 341 7.78 -41.52 -4.91
N LEU A 342 6.62 -41.87 -5.48
CA LEU A 342 5.39 -42.26 -4.76
C LEU A 342 5.35 -43.73 -4.30
N VAL A 343 6.45 -44.49 -4.40
CA VAL A 343 6.45 -45.94 -4.12
C VAL A 343 6.32 -46.27 -2.61
N SER A 344 6.32 -45.28 -1.71
CA SER A 344 6.35 -45.51 -0.26
C SER A 344 5.04 -45.23 0.50
N VAL A 345 3.86 -45.16 -0.14
CA VAL A 345 2.58 -45.04 0.61
C VAL A 345 1.77 -46.34 0.48
N PRO A 346 1.86 -47.28 1.45
CA PRO A 346 1.15 -48.55 1.38
C PRO A 346 -0.32 -48.37 1.74
N GLY A 347 -1.19 -48.54 0.74
CA GLY A 347 -2.57 -48.99 0.89
C GLY A 347 -3.60 -47.96 1.32
N GLU A 348 -4.18 -47.20 0.38
CA GLU A 348 -5.59 -46.80 0.41
C GLU A 348 -6.16 -46.64 -1.02
N LEU A 349 -7.49 -46.73 -1.10
CA LEU A 349 -8.34 -46.96 -2.26
C LEU A 349 -8.50 -45.74 -3.18
N ALA A 350 -8.70 -46.02 -4.47
CA ALA A 350 -8.92 -45.05 -5.54
C ALA A 350 -10.07 -44.06 -5.24
N THR A 351 -9.73 -42.78 -5.14
CA THR A 351 -10.65 -41.66 -5.39
C THR A 351 -10.08 -40.83 -6.54
N THR A 352 -10.89 -40.55 -7.57
CA THR A 352 -10.47 -39.75 -8.72
C THR A 352 -10.60 -38.27 -8.40
N TRP A 353 -9.45 -37.60 -8.35
CA TRP A 353 -9.26 -36.15 -8.29
C TRP A 353 -8.72 -35.66 -9.62
N SER A 354 -9.04 -34.42 -9.96
CA SER A 354 -8.48 -33.70 -11.10
C SER A 354 -8.63 -32.19 -10.87
N ILE A 355 -7.57 -31.52 -10.44
CA ILE A 355 -7.41 -30.08 -10.19
C ILE A 355 -5.96 -29.75 -10.56
N GLY A 356 -5.79 -28.57 -11.15
CA GLY A 356 -4.49 -27.96 -11.42
C GLY A 356 -3.87 -28.39 -12.74
N HIS A 357 -4.22 -27.70 -13.83
CA HIS A 357 -3.24 -27.48 -14.89
C HIS A 357 -2.31 -26.41 -14.35
N ASP A 358 -1.35 -26.80 -13.53
CA ASP A 358 -0.35 -25.86 -13.04
C ASP A 358 0.24 -25.17 -14.26
N GLY A 359 0.24 -23.83 -14.22
CA GLY A 359 0.90 -23.05 -15.26
C GLY A 359 2.31 -23.61 -15.48
N ALA A 360 2.80 -23.55 -16.73
CA ALA A 360 4.12 -24.07 -17.01
C ALA A 360 5.13 -23.37 -16.08
N PRO A 361 5.98 -24.13 -15.36
CA PRO A 361 6.95 -23.54 -14.45
C PRO A 361 7.88 -22.62 -15.27
N ALA A 362 8.08 -21.41 -14.77
CA ALA A 362 9.00 -20.44 -15.34
C ALA A 362 10.02 -20.04 -14.27
N THR A 363 11.28 -20.01 -14.63
CA THR A 363 12.35 -19.57 -13.72
C THR A 363 12.21 -18.07 -13.42
N PRO A 364 12.71 -17.58 -12.28
CA PRO A 364 12.76 -16.14 -12.01
C PRO A 364 13.42 -15.34 -13.14
N ALA A 365 14.48 -15.88 -13.74
CA ALA A 365 15.16 -15.24 -14.86
C ALA A 365 14.27 -15.13 -16.11
N GLN A 366 13.43 -16.14 -16.40
CA GLN A 366 12.45 -16.06 -17.48
C GLN A 366 11.36 -15.03 -17.15
N LEU A 367 10.86 -15.01 -15.92
CA LEU A 367 9.84 -14.06 -15.48
C LEU A 367 10.37 -12.63 -15.33
N ALA A 368 11.68 -12.43 -15.37
CA ALA A 368 12.33 -11.12 -15.45
C ALA A 368 12.59 -10.65 -16.90
N ALA A 369 12.11 -11.40 -17.91
CA ALA A 369 12.30 -11.07 -19.32
C ALA A 369 10.97 -10.78 -20.03
N GLN A 370 10.88 -9.62 -20.71
CA GLN A 370 9.69 -9.19 -21.45
C GLN A 370 9.22 -10.22 -22.48
N ASP A 371 10.15 -10.81 -23.26
CA ASP A 371 9.88 -11.81 -24.29
C ASP A 371 9.09 -13.03 -23.77
N THR A 372 9.23 -13.37 -22.48
CA THR A 372 8.48 -14.46 -21.85
C THR A 372 6.98 -14.17 -21.85
N TYR A 373 6.60 -12.93 -21.57
CA TYR A 373 5.21 -12.48 -21.54
C TYR A 373 4.65 -12.33 -22.96
N GLU A 374 5.44 -11.79 -23.89
CA GLU A 374 5.08 -11.73 -25.32
C GLU A 374 4.82 -13.13 -25.89
N GLY A 375 5.64 -14.11 -25.50
CA GLY A 375 5.49 -15.51 -25.91
C GLY A 375 4.19 -16.18 -25.47
N ILE A 376 3.52 -15.67 -24.44
CA ILE A 376 2.19 -16.11 -23.98
C ILE A 376 1.06 -15.15 -24.41
N GLY A 377 1.36 -14.15 -25.23
CA GLY A 377 0.37 -13.29 -25.89
C GLY A 377 0.10 -11.94 -25.21
N TRP A 378 1.02 -11.46 -24.37
CA TRP A 378 0.95 -10.11 -23.81
C TRP A 378 1.42 -9.09 -24.84
N ASP A 379 0.76 -7.91 -24.90
CA ASP A 379 1.07 -6.84 -25.84
C ASP A 379 1.62 -5.61 -25.10
N PHE A 380 2.90 -5.31 -25.35
CA PHE A 380 3.61 -4.15 -24.81
C PHE A 380 3.69 -2.98 -25.80
N SER A 381 3.05 -3.10 -26.97
CA SER A 381 2.96 -1.99 -27.93
C SER A 381 2.26 -0.78 -27.31
N ALA A 382 2.36 0.38 -27.96
CA ALA A 382 1.69 1.59 -27.51
C ALA A 382 0.15 1.46 -27.48
N ALA A 383 -0.42 0.50 -28.21
CA ALA A 383 -1.85 0.19 -28.19
C ALA A 383 -2.22 -0.93 -27.21
N GLY A 384 -1.22 -1.61 -26.63
CA GLY A 384 -1.40 -2.70 -25.68
C GLY A 384 -1.77 -2.22 -24.27
N THR A 385 -2.41 -3.10 -23.51
CA THR A 385 -2.86 -2.86 -22.13
C THR A 385 -1.73 -2.86 -21.10
N TRP A 386 -0.56 -3.39 -21.45
CA TRP A 386 0.58 -3.53 -20.54
C TRP A 386 1.77 -2.70 -21.00
N ARG A 387 2.58 -2.25 -20.04
CA ARG A 387 3.92 -1.69 -20.27
C ARG A 387 4.94 -2.50 -19.47
N TRP A 388 6.17 -2.56 -19.98
CA TRP A 388 7.28 -3.20 -19.26
C TRP A 388 7.95 -2.19 -18.33
N GLU A 389 8.13 -2.54 -17.05
CA GLU A 389 8.89 -1.76 -16.09
C GLU A 389 10.26 -2.40 -15.86
N PRO A 390 11.36 -1.85 -16.39
CA PRO A 390 12.67 -2.50 -16.37
C PRO A 390 13.29 -2.58 -14.98
N VAL A 391 12.98 -1.63 -14.09
CA VAL A 391 13.46 -1.62 -12.69
C VAL A 391 12.77 -2.70 -11.89
N MET A 392 11.43 -2.76 -11.98
CA MET A 392 10.63 -3.81 -11.33
C MET A 392 10.85 -5.20 -11.94
N GLY A 393 11.28 -5.26 -13.20
CA GLY A 393 11.57 -6.51 -13.91
C GLY A 393 10.32 -7.35 -14.19
N HIS A 394 9.18 -6.70 -14.41
CA HIS A 394 7.93 -7.32 -14.84
C HIS A 394 6.94 -6.30 -15.46
N PRO A 395 5.83 -6.75 -16.05
CA PRO A 395 4.78 -5.88 -16.60
C PRO A 395 3.99 -5.12 -15.52
N VAL A 396 3.44 -3.96 -15.90
CA VAL A 396 2.37 -3.26 -15.17
C VAL A 396 1.31 -2.75 -16.16
N PRO A 397 0.02 -2.59 -15.75
CA PRO A 397 -1.00 -2.07 -16.64
C PRO A 397 -0.60 -0.67 -17.12
N ARG A 398 -0.79 -0.39 -18.40
CA ARG A 398 -0.23 0.80 -19.07
C ARG A 398 -0.65 2.10 -18.43
N LEU A 399 -1.89 2.20 -17.97
CA LEU A 399 -2.42 3.40 -17.33
C LEU A 399 -2.17 3.44 -15.82
N ALA A 400 -1.80 2.32 -15.18
CA ALA A 400 -1.65 2.27 -13.73
C ALA A 400 -0.55 3.25 -13.27
N GLN A 401 -0.94 4.17 -12.39
CA GLN A 401 -0.02 4.98 -11.62
C GLN A 401 0.52 4.15 -10.46
N VAL A 402 1.74 3.65 -10.63
CA VAL A 402 2.45 2.89 -9.61
C VAL A 402 3.16 3.89 -8.68
N PRO A 403 3.03 3.75 -7.35
CA PRO A 403 3.80 4.57 -6.42
C PRO A 403 5.30 4.62 -6.74
N PRO A 404 5.98 5.77 -6.60
CA PRO A 404 7.42 5.88 -6.87
C PRO A 404 8.27 4.84 -6.12
N PHE A 405 7.85 4.53 -4.89
CA PHE A 405 8.51 3.56 -4.03
C PHE A 405 8.45 2.12 -4.57
N VAL A 406 7.26 1.72 -5.03
CA VAL A 406 7.01 0.42 -5.67
C VAL A 406 7.71 0.37 -7.04
N GLN A 407 7.72 1.48 -7.78
CA GLN A 407 8.42 1.58 -9.06
C GLN A 407 9.94 1.42 -8.91
N ALA A 408 10.51 1.89 -7.80
CA ALA A 408 11.92 1.70 -7.46
C ALA A 408 12.24 0.25 -7.02
N GLY A 409 11.23 -0.60 -6.81
CA GLY A 409 11.41 -1.99 -6.41
C GLY A 409 11.82 -2.14 -4.94
N VAL A 410 11.43 -1.20 -4.09
CA VAL A 410 11.81 -1.22 -2.68
C VAL A 410 10.88 -2.14 -1.89
N ASP A 411 11.46 -3.11 -1.18
CA ASP A 411 10.73 -4.11 -0.39
C ASP A 411 10.07 -3.50 0.85
N GLY A 412 9.00 -4.15 1.33
CA GLY A 412 8.30 -3.82 2.58
C GLY A 412 6.96 -3.10 2.36
N ARG A 413 6.30 -2.71 3.47
CA ARG A 413 4.96 -2.07 3.45
C ARG A 413 4.86 -0.80 4.29
N GLY A 414 5.98 -0.30 4.77
CA GLY A 414 5.98 0.87 5.64
C GLY A 414 5.34 0.62 7.01
N THR A 415 5.09 -0.63 7.42
CA THR A 415 4.51 -0.95 8.73
C THR A 415 5.58 -1.31 9.75
N ALA A 416 5.27 -1.25 11.05
CA ALA A 416 6.23 -1.63 12.09
C ALA A 416 6.73 -3.09 11.97
N ALA A 417 5.86 -4.00 11.51
CA ALA A 417 6.18 -5.41 11.33
C ALA A 417 6.88 -5.71 10.00
N ASP A 418 6.64 -4.88 8.99
CA ASP A 418 7.11 -5.03 7.62
C ASP A 418 7.52 -3.64 7.08
N PRO A 419 8.62 -3.06 7.59
CA PRO A 419 9.05 -1.73 7.21
C PRO A 419 9.63 -1.75 5.81
N TYR A 420 9.62 -0.59 5.16
CA TYR A 420 10.31 -0.44 3.89
C TYR A 420 11.82 -0.60 4.04
N LEU A 421 12.45 -1.43 3.21
CA LEU A 421 13.86 -1.79 3.31
C LEU A 421 14.72 -0.98 2.34
N ILE A 422 15.49 -0.03 2.86
CA ILE A 422 16.36 0.84 2.07
C ILE A 422 17.76 0.20 1.99
N THR A 423 18.22 -0.12 0.79
CA THR A 423 19.47 -0.86 0.56
C THR A 423 20.46 -0.12 -0.34
N SER A 424 20.05 1.01 -0.94
CA SER A 424 20.86 1.77 -1.88
C SER A 424 20.57 3.28 -1.82
N PRO A 425 21.43 4.14 -2.41
CA PRO A 425 21.13 5.57 -2.56
C PRO A 425 19.84 5.81 -3.35
N ALA A 426 19.60 5.02 -4.39
CA ALA A 426 18.39 5.11 -5.22
C ALA A 426 17.11 4.81 -4.41
N ASP A 427 17.16 3.89 -3.44
CA ASP A 427 16.03 3.61 -2.56
C ASP A 427 15.73 4.80 -1.63
N LEU A 428 16.77 5.50 -1.17
CA LEU A 428 16.63 6.69 -0.33
C LEU A 428 16.07 7.89 -1.13
N GLU A 429 16.49 8.04 -2.39
CA GLU A 429 15.90 9.00 -3.33
C GLU A 429 14.44 8.66 -3.66
N ALA A 430 14.11 7.38 -3.83
CA ALA A 430 12.73 6.93 -4.04
C ALA A 430 11.86 7.20 -2.80
N MET A 431 12.41 7.01 -1.59
CA MET A 431 11.77 7.42 -0.35
C MET A 431 11.48 8.92 -0.33
N GLN A 432 12.44 9.75 -0.73
CA GLN A 432 12.26 11.21 -0.79
C GLN A 432 11.13 11.57 -1.75
N ALA A 433 11.17 11.06 -2.99
CA ALA A 433 10.15 11.31 -4.00
C ALA A 433 8.76 10.83 -3.56
N ALA A 434 8.66 9.68 -2.89
CA ALA A 434 7.40 9.16 -2.38
C ALA A 434 6.80 10.11 -1.33
N ILE A 435 7.59 10.52 -0.33
CA ILE A 435 7.13 11.44 0.72
C ILE A 435 6.74 12.80 0.16
N GLU A 436 7.47 13.32 -0.82
CA GLU A 436 7.15 14.58 -1.50
C GLU A 436 5.86 14.48 -2.34
N SER A 437 5.63 13.32 -2.96
CA SER A 437 4.42 13.08 -3.76
C SER A 437 3.16 12.99 -2.90
N ASP A 438 3.23 12.29 -1.76
CA ASP A 438 2.12 12.15 -0.82
C ASP A 438 2.62 11.91 0.62
N TYR A 439 2.87 13.02 1.33
CA TYR A 439 3.27 12.98 2.74
C TYR A 439 2.24 12.27 3.63
N GLY A 440 0.95 12.31 3.26
CA GLY A 440 -0.12 11.67 4.02
C GLY A 440 -0.07 10.14 3.98
N VAL A 441 0.49 9.57 2.90
CA VAL A 441 0.79 8.13 2.78
C VAL A 441 2.12 7.84 3.48
N TYR A 442 3.23 8.33 2.94
CA TYR A 442 4.56 7.80 3.27
C TYR A 442 5.23 8.52 4.45
N GLY A 443 4.80 9.73 4.77
CA GLY A 443 5.49 10.59 5.75
C GLY A 443 5.45 10.07 7.19
N SER A 444 4.62 9.08 7.50
CA SER A 444 4.51 8.45 8.84
C SER A 444 4.90 6.97 8.87
N ASP A 445 5.41 6.43 7.77
CA ASP A 445 5.71 5.00 7.63
C ASP A 445 7.01 4.60 8.35
N PHE A 446 7.23 3.28 8.42
CA PHE A 446 8.42 2.66 9.00
C PHE A 446 9.40 2.29 7.89
N PHE A 447 10.63 2.78 8.00
CA PHE A 447 11.75 2.55 7.09
C PHE A 447 12.89 1.92 7.86
N ARG A 448 13.62 0.99 7.24
CA ARG A 448 14.78 0.32 7.82
C ARG A 448 15.90 0.23 6.80
N LEU A 449 17.13 0.52 7.22
CA LEU A 449 18.29 0.22 6.37
C LEU A 449 18.56 -1.29 6.35
N GLY A 450 18.75 -1.85 5.14
CA GLY A 450 19.14 -3.24 4.92
C GLY A 450 20.61 -3.43 4.55
N ALA A 451 21.32 -2.34 4.28
CA ALA A 451 22.74 -2.30 3.95
C ALA A 451 23.33 -0.94 4.35
N ASP A 452 24.66 -0.85 4.38
CA ASP A 452 25.35 0.43 4.40
C ASP A 452 25.16 1.12 3.03
N ILE A 453 24.97 2.43 3.04
CA ILE A 453 24.64 3.24 1.86
C ILE A 453 25.75 4.27 1.64
N ASP A 454 26.52 4.08 0.58
CA ASP A 454 27.57 5.00 0.14
C ASP A 454 27.06 5.90 -0.99
N PHE A 455 27.10 7.22 -0.78
CA PHE A 455 26.73 8.21 -1.78
C PHE A 455 27.91 8.63 -2.68
N ASP A 456 29.15 8.22 -2.39
CA ASP A 456 30.36 8.58 -3.16
C ASP A 456 30.48 10.11 -3.39
N GLY A 457 30.10 10.90 -2.39
CA GLY A 457 30.08 12.37 -2.44
C GLY A 457 28.86 12.98 -3.14
N ALA A 458 27.95 12.17 -3.68
CA ALA A 458 26.79 12.65 -4.43
C ALA A 458 25.84 13.50 -3.59
N GLU A 459 25.12 14.38 -4.28
CA GLU A 459 24.13 15.26 -3.66
C GLU A 459 22.85 14.51 -3.33
N PHE A 460 22.31 14.75 -2.13
CA PHE A 460 21.00 14.27 -1.71
C PHE A 460 20.21 15.43 -1.09
N GLY A 461 18.95 15.59 -1.50
CA GLY A 461 18.11 16.70 -1.04
C GLY A 461 17.72 16.63 0.44
N GLY A 462 17.78 15.44 1.05
CA GLY A 462 17.21 15.22 2.38
C GLY A 462 15.69 15.25 2.38
N PHE A 463 15.09 15.14 3.55
CA PHE A 463 13.63 15.10 3.73
C PHE A 463 13.13 16.40 4.34
N ASP A 464 12.23 17.09 3.64
CA ASP A 464 11.63 18.34 4.16
C ASP A 464 10.84 18.10 5.43
N ARG A 465 10.11 16.99 5.48
CA ARG A 465 9.31 16.61 6.64
C ARG A 465 9.28 15.10 6.78
N PHE A 466 9.45 14.61 8.00
CA PHE A 466 9.31 13.19 8.33
C PHE A 466 8.72 12.99 9.72
N SER A 467 7.73 12.10 9.82
CA SER A 467 7.03 11.78 11.08
C SER A 467 6.99 10.28 11.41
N GLY A 468 7.61 9.46 10.56
CA GLY A 468 7.63 8.01 10.69
C GLY A 468 8.73 7.49 11.60
N THR A 469 9.12 6.24 11.38
CA THR A 469 10.30 5.63 12.04
C THR A 469 11.37 5.34 10.99
N PHE A 470 12.57 5.89 11.17
CA PHE A 470 13.74 5.55 10.37
C PHE A 470 14.72 4.74 11.24
N ASP A 471 14.77 3.44 10.99
CA ASP A 471 15.57 2.47 11.72
C ASP A 471 16.85 2.16 10.95
N GLY A 472 17.96 2.81 11.32
CA GLY A 472 19.25 2.54 10.71
C GLY A 472 19.74 1.10 10.89
N ASN A 473 19.16 0.33 11.83
CA ASN A 473 19.48 -1.08 12.04
C ASN A 473 20.99 -1.38 12.21
N GLY A 474 21.75 -0.39 12.68
CA GLY A 474 23.21 -0.46 12.84
C GLY A 474 24.02 -0.12 11.59
N HIS A 475 23.36 0.21 10.48
CA HIS A 475 23.99 0.58 9.20
C HIS A 475 24.38 2.06 9.13
N THR A 476 25.22 2.35 8.13
CA THR A 476 25.79 3.67 7.88
C THR A 476 25.23 4.28 6.59
N ILE A 477 24.96 5.59 6.60
CA ILE A 477 24.89 6.40 5.38
C ILE A 477 26.18 7.21 5.32
N GLU A 478 26.98 7.02 4.29
CA GLU A 478 28.31 7.61 4.16
C GLU A 478 28.47 8.50 2.92
N ASP A 479 29.35 9.50 3.07
CA ASP A 479 29.78 10.41 2.03
C ASP A 479 28.65 11.12 1.27
N VAL A 480 27.56 11.44 1.96
CA VAL A 480 26.44 12.22 1.41
C VAL A 480 26.71 13.72 1.45
N THR A 481 26.41 14.43 0.36
CA THR A 481 26.41 15.90 0.32
C THR A 481 24.97 16.42 0.37
N TYR A 482 24.56 17.08 1.46
CA TYR A 482 23.20 17.62 1.55
C TYR A 482 23.00 18.82 0.63
N ALA A 483 21.94 18.77 -0.17
CA ALA A 483 21.53 19.77 -1.15
C ALA A 483 20.13 20.33 -0.82
N PRO A 484 19.73 21.48 -1.40
CA PRO A 484 18.42 22.07 -1.11
C PRO A 484 17.30 21.33 -1.82
N THR A 485 16.08 21.49 -1.35
CA THR A 485 14.86 21.04 -2.02
C THR A 485 14.04 22.23 -2.52
N ALA A 486 12.93 21.97 -3.22
CA ALA A 486 11.98 23.03 -3.53
C ALA A 486 11.29 23.62 -2.28
N GLY A 487 11.25 22.87 -1.17
CA GLY A 487 10.61 23.29 0.08
C GLY A 487 11.53 24.04 1.04
N SER A 488 12.86 23.91 0.94
CA SER A 488 13.78 24.55 1.87
C SER A 488 15.25 24.60 1.41
N GLU A 489 15.93 25.68 1.80
CA GLU A 489 17.37 25.91 1.62
C GLU A 489 18.21 25.47 2.83
N ASP A 490 17.58 25.07 3.94
CA ASP A 490 18.26 24.49 5.09
C ASP A 490 18.78 23.09 4.76
N LEU A 491 19.86 22.65 5.40
CA LEU A 491 20.57 21.43 5.02
C LEU A 491 20.74 20.46 6.20
N ALA A 492 20.12 19.28 6.08
CA ALA A 492 20.27 18.12 6.96
C ALA A 492 19.63 16.89 6.28
N LEU A 493 19.81 15.70 6.85
CA LEU A 493 19.03 14.53 6.41
C LEU A 493 17.52 14.77 6.59
N PHE A 494 17.09 15.33 7.74
CA PHE A 494 15.70 15.69 8.02
C PHE A 494 15.56 17.17 8.40
N ARG A 495 14.81 17.96 7.65
CA ARG A 495 14.60 19.38 7.99
C ARG A 495 13.61 19.52 9.14
N GLU A 496 12.46 18.87 9.03
CA GLU A 496 11.48 18.77 10.12
C GLU A 496 11.24 17.31 10.50
N LEU A 497 11.74 16.91 11.68
CA LEU A 497 11.55 15.57 12.23
C LEU A 497 10.54 15.59 13.38
N HIS A 498 9.40 14.93 13.16
CA HIS A 498 8.36 14.65 14.15
C HIS A 498 8.31 13.18 14.59
N GLY A 499 9.19 12.35 14.04
CA GLY A 499 9.20 10.89 14.17
C GLY A 499 10.38 10.36 14.98
N THR A 500 10.67 9.07 14.80
CA THR A 500 11.80 8.41 15.46
C THR A 500 12.91 8.14 14.45
N VAL A 501 14.14 8.51 14.80
CA VAL A 501 15.35 8.03 14.11
C VAL A 501 16.19 7.27 15.12
N ARG A 502 16.59 6.05 14.76
CA ARG A 502 17.43 5.25 15.64
C ARG A 502 18.44 4.37 14.93
N GLY A 503 19.48 3.96 15.65
CA GLY A 503 20.41 2.92 15.22
C GLY A 503 21.14 3.24 13.91
N LEU A 504 21.43 4.52 13.66
CA LEU A 504 21.96 5.02 12.39
C LEU A 504 23.34 5.64 12.61
N THR A 505 24.28 5.36 11.72
CA THR A 505 25.52 6.11 11.60
C THR A 505 25.45 7.02 10.36
N LEU A 506 25.82 8.30 10.52
CA LEU A 506 26.07 9.23 9.44
C LEU A 506 27.57 9.51 9.41
N SER A 507 28.23 9.16 8.30
CA SER A 507 29.68 9.32 8.15
C SER A 507 30.02 10.21 6.96
N GLY A 508 31.04 11.06 7.07
CA GLY A 508 31.52 11.85 5.92
C GLY A 508 30.51 12.87 5.38
N VAL A 509 29.55 13.33 6.20
CA VAL A 509 28.48 14.25 5.76
C VAL A 509 29.06 15.60 5.34
N ARG A 510 28.66 16.10 4.17
CA ARG A 510 29.04 17.43 3.63
C ARG A 510 27.83 18.25 3.25
N LEU A 511 28.03 19.54 3.00
CA LEU A 511 26.98 20.47 2.61
C LEU A 511 27.27 21.09 1.23
N ALA A 512 26.25 21.14 0.37
CA ALA A 512 26.32 21.90 -0.87
C ALA A 512 26.38 23.42 -0.57
N PRO A 513 27.06 24.23 -1.41
CA PRO A 513 27.15 25.67 -1.22
C PRO A 513 25.85 26.37 -1.64
N VAL A 514 24.89 26.43 -0.73
CA VAL A 514 23.57 27.02 -0.97
C VAL A 514 23.49 28.45 -0.41
N ALA A 515 23.13 29.41 -1.26
CA ALA A 515 22.83 30.76 -0.81
C ALA A 515 21.47 30.77 -0.11
N GLY A 516 21.39 31.41 1.06
CA GLY A 516 20.14 31.53 1.82
C GLY A 516 19.94 30.46 2.90
N THR A 517 20.84 29.47 3.00
CA THR A 517 20.84 28.52 4.13
C THR A 517 20.90 29.24 5.46
N GLU A 518 19.85 29.10 6.26
CA GLU A 518 19.77 29.71 7.59
C GLU A 518 20.25 28.74 8.67
N LYS A 519 20.05 27.43 8.47
CA LYS A 519 20.33 26.39 9.46
C LYS A 519 20.90 25.12 8.83
N VAL A 520 21.82 24.49 9.55
CA VAL A 520 22.43 23.22 9.12
C VAL A 520 22.57 22.24 10.27
N ALA A 521 22.45 20.95 9.96
CA ALA A 521 22.73 19.90 10.93
C ALA A 521 23.15 18.57 10.27
N GLY A 522 23.89 17.73 11.01
CA GLY A 522 24.26 16.41 10.52
C GLY A 522 23.05 15.49 10.34
N LEU A 523 22.13 15.48 11.32
CA LEU A 523 20.91 14.66 11.25
C LEU A 523 19.66 15.49 10.96
N ALA A 524 19.33 16.48 11.81
CA ALA A 524 18.06 17.18 11.68
C ALA A 524 18.12 18.68 11.98
N VAL A 525 17.42 19.51 11.20
CA VAL A 525 17.35 20.95 11.48
C VAL A 525 16.42 21.19 12.68
N THR A 526 15.17 20.75 12.61
CA THR A 526 14.19 20.95 13.67
C THR A 526 13.59 19.63 14.12
N LEU A 527 13.66 19.36 15.43
CA LEU A 527 12.76 18.41 16.09
C LEU A 527 11.56 19.17 16.62
N GLY A 528 10.37 18.80 16.17
CA GLY A 528 9.11 19.31 16.70
C GLY A 528 8.15 18.17 16.88
N ALA A 529 7.35 18.16 17.93
CA ALA A 529 6.45 17.03 18.19
C ALA A 529 5.17 17.44 18.89
N THR A 530 4.21 16.54 18.86
CA THR A 530 3.01 16.63 19.71
C THR A 530 3.10 15.59 20.82
N PRO A 531 2.33 15.70 21.92
CA PRO A 531 2.30 14.64 22.93
C PRO A 531 1.95 13.25 22.37
N ALA A 532 1.21 13.20 21.25
CA ALA A 532 0.82 11.96 20.58
C ALA A 532 1.87 11.42 19.61
N ARG A 533 2.84 12.25 19.20
CA ARG A 533 3.91 11.91 18.24
C ARG A 533 5.18 12.66 18.66
N SER A 534 5.94 12.04 19.57
CA SER A 534 7.22 12.54 20.06
C SER A 534 8.32 12.35 19.02
N ALA A 535 9.18 13.36 18.89
CA ALA A 535 10.35 13.28 18.03
C ALA A 535 11.51 12.67 18.84
N VAL A 536 12.02 11.51 18.44
CA VAL A 536 13.02 10.77 19.20
C VAL A 536 14.24 10.49 18.34
N VAL A 537 15.39 10.99 18.76
CA VAL A 537 16.69 10.67 18.17
C VAL A 537 17.47 9.85 19.19
N THR A 538 17.78 8.60 18.87
CA THR A 538 18.52 7.73 19.80
C THR A 538 19.39 6.70 19.13
N GLN A 539 20.52 6.33 19.75
CA GLN A 539 21.46 5.37 19.15
C GLN A 539 21.93 5.84 17.76
N VAL A 540 22.13 7.15 17.60
CA VAL A 540 22.63 7.76 16.36
C VAL A 540 24.09 8.18 16.56
N GLN A 541 24.90 7.97 15.54
CA GLN A 541 26.29 8.44 15.49
C GLN A 541 26.45 9.38 14.30
N VAL A 542 27.01 10.57 14.52
CA VAL A 542 27.48 11.45 13.45
C VAL A 542 28.99 11.50 13.53
N THR A 543 29.69 11.14 12.46
CA THR A 543 31.16 11.07 12.44
C THR A 543 31.69 11.69 11.17
N GLU A 544 32.87 12.33 11.25
CA GLU A 544 33.56 12.90 10.09
C GLU A 544 32.67 13.87 9.28
N ALA A 545 31.73 14.55 9.95
CA ALA A 545 30.83 15.50 9.32
C ALA A 545 31.48 16.88 9.18
N GLU A 546 31.49 17.43 7.97
CA GLU A 546 32.01 18.76 7.64
C GLU A 546 30.83 19.70 7.29
N LEU A 547 30.31 20.37 8.30
CA LEU A 547 29.11 21.21 8.23
C LEU A 547 29.48 22.69 8.12
N THR A 548 29.98 23.09 6.95
CA THR A 548 30.37 24.49 6.67
C THR A 548 29.30 25.25 5.90
N ALA A 549 28.63 26.19 6.57
CA ALA A 549 27.67 27.11 5.99
C ALA A 549 27.88 28.52 6.58
N PRO A 550 28.80 29.33 6.03
CA PRO A 550 29.27 30.56 6.67
C PRO A 550 28.21 31.65 6.87
N ALA A 551 27.10 31.60 6.14
CA ALA A 551 25.98 32.53 6.28
C ALA A 551 24.87 32.02 7.23
N ALA A 552 24.92 30.76 7.66
CA ALA A 552 23.89 30.17 8.49
C ALA A 552 23.91 30.77 9.91
N GLY A 553 22.73 31.08 10.44
CA GLY A 553 22.56 31.54 11.81
C GLY A 553 22.64 30.41 12.85
N LEU A 554 22.53 29.16 12.43
CA LEU A 554 22.52 28.02 13.34
C LEU A 554 23.15 26.78 12.71
N GLY A 555 24.04 26.11 13.44
CA GLY A 555 24.70 24.89 13.00
C GLY A 555 24.90 23.92 14.16
N ALA A 556 24.61 22.64 13.94
CA ALA A 556 24.88 21.62 14.94
C ALA A 556 25.39 20.30 14.34
N GLY A 557 26.25 19.59 15.07
CA GLY A 557 26.69 18.26 14.62
C GLY A 557 25.53 17.26 14.48
N VAL A 558 24.49 17.35 15.32
CA VAL A 558 23.33 16.43 15.23
C VAL A 558 22.03 17.16 14.95
N VAL A 559 21.61 18.07 15.84
CA VAL A 559 20.29 18.74 15.74
C VAL A 559 20.42 20.25 15.89
N ALA A 560 19.94 21.05 14.94
CA ALA A 560 20.01 22.50 15.09
C ALA A 560 19.05 23.00 16.20
N GLN A 561 17.77 22.60 16.15
CA GLN A 561 16.72 23.03 17.09
C GLN A 561 15.92 21.84 17.63
N SER A 562 15.93 21.64 18.95
CA SER A 562 15.11 20.63 19.63
C SER A 562 14.01 21.33 20.43
N ARG A 563 12.76 21.15 20.01
CA ARG A 563 11.59 21.83 20.60
C ARG A 563 10.58 20.83 21.20
N GLN A 564 9.44 21.32 21.67
CA GLN A 564 8.25 20.58 22.14
C GLN A 564 8.26 19.06 21.95
N HIS A 565 8.19 18.31 23.06
CA HIS A 565 8.04 16.85 23.11
C HIS A 565 9.09 16.05 22.32
N SER A 566 10.29 16.62 22.13
CA SER A 566 11.43 15.95 21.50
C SER A 566 12.43 15.43 22.52
N SER A 567 13.16 14.38 22.14
CA SER A 567 14.28 13.87 22.92
C SER A 567 15.45 13.45 22.05
N VAL A 568 16.65 13.85 22.47
CA VAL A 568 17.94 13.46 21.88
C VAL A 568 18.74 12.74 22.95
N HIS A 569 18.91 11.43 22.83
CA HIS A 569 19.61 10.64 23.84
C HIS A 569 20.36 9.42 23.31
N ASP A 570 21.47 9.09 23.96
CA ASP A 570 22.34 7.98 23.54
C ASP A 570 22.89 8.21 22.12
N VAL A 571 23.28 9.46 21.85
CA VAL A 571 23.84 9.94 20.59
C VAL A 571 25.32 10.28 20.75
N ASP A 572 26.11 9.99 19.72
CA ASP A 572 27.53 10.34 19.63
C ASP A 572 27.79 11.24 18.41
N THR A 573 28.69 12.21 18.53
CA THR A 573 28.99 13.18 17.46
C THR A 573 30.48 13.55 17.41
N GLU A 574 31.02 13.54 16.21
CA GLU A 574 32.31 14.08 15.81
C GLU A 574 32.12 14.85 14.51
N ALA A 575 32.02 16.17 14.62
CA ALA A 575 31.71 17.05 13.49
C ALA A 575 32.52 18.34 13.54
N GLU A 576 32.88 18.85 12.36
CA GLU A 576 33.33 20.21 12.15
C GLU A 576 32.12 21.07 11.77
N VAL A 577 31.77 22.06 12.58
CA VAL A 577 30.62 22.95 12.35
C VAL A 577 31.13 24.38 12.22
N ALA A 578 30.91 25.00 11.06
CA ALA A 578 31.33 26.37 10.78
C ALA A 578 30.17 27.20 10.23
N VAL A 579 29.65 28.12 11.06
CA VAL A 579 28.47 28.95 10.75
C VAL A 579 28.67 30.39 11.25
N GLN A 580 27.78 31.31 10.87
CA GLN A 580 27.79 32.69 11.39
C GLN A 580 27.31 32.74 12.85
N GLY A 581 26.16 32.12 13.13
CA GLY A 581 25.54 32.24 14.45
C GLY A 581 26.02 31.18 15.44
N ILE A 582 25.10 30.38 15.98
CA ILE A 582 25.42 29.41 17.04
C ILE A 582 25.91 28.11 16.41
N ALA A 583 27.14 27.70 16.72
CA ALA A 583 27.71 26.39 16.39
C ALA A 583 27.73 25.48 17.62
N ALA A 584 27.20 24.25 17.51
CA ALA A 584 27.19 23.27 18.59
C ALA A 584 27.59 21.86 18.13
N GLY A 585 28.24 21.09 19.00
CA GLY A 585 28.58 19.70 18.67
C GLY A 585 27.35 18.78 18.62
N MET A 586 26.38 18.99 19.51
CA MET A 586 25.22 18.12 19.71
C MET A 586 23.91 18.79 19.28
N VAL A 587 23.38 19.69 20.12
CA VAL A 587 22.17 20.47 19.85
C VAL A 587 22.46 21.96 20.04
N ALA A 588 22.11 22.80 19.07
CA ALA A 588 22.39 24.24 19.15
C ALA A 588 21.34 25.03 19.95
N GLU A 589 20.05 24.72 19.78
CA GLU A 589 18.95 25.33 20.54
C GLU A 589 18.03 24.27 21.14
N VAL A 590 17.71 24.41 22.44
CA VAL A 590 16.77 23.55 23.16
C VAL A 590 15.69 24.41 23.78
N SER A 591 14.42 24.14 23.50
CA SER A 591 13.28 24.90 24.01
C SER A 591 12.17 24.00 24.57
N ASP A 592 11.22 24.63 25.26
CA ASP A 592 10.01 24.00 25.81
C ASP A 592 10.33 22.84 26.78
N ASP A 593 9.78 21.66 26.53
CA ASP A 593 9.99 20.43 27.30
C ASP A 593 10.92 19.42 26.61
N ALA A 594 11.71 19.88 25.63
CA ALA A 594 12.70 19.04 24.96
C ALA A 594 13.76 18.49 25.92
N VAL A 595 14.18 17.25 25.71
CA VAL A 595 15.13 16.54 26.59
C VAL A 595 16.40 16.15 25.82
N VAL A 596 17.55 16.63 26.29
CA VAL A 596 18.88 16.23 25.77
C VAL A 596 19.66 15.56 26.90
N ARG A 597 19.97 14.26 26.79
CA ARG A 597 20.63 13.49 27.87
C ARG A 597 21.49 12.35 27.32
N ASN A 598 22.48 11.89 28.09
CA ASN A 598 23.28 10.71 27.76
C ASN A 598 23.97 10.76 26.38
N ASN A 599 24.42 11.93 25.96
CA ASN A 599 25.08 12.09 24.67
C ASN A 599 26.58 12.35 24.83
N LEU A 600 27.36 11.97 23.83
CA LEU A 600 28.80 12.15 23.78
C LEU A 600 29.17 13.10 22.64
N VAL A 601 30.00 14.10 22.93
CA VAL A 601 30.68 14.93 21.91
C VAL A 601 32.14 14.53 21.95
N ARG A 602 32.67 13.99 20.83
CA ARG A 602 34.03 13.47 20.76
C ARG A 602 35.06 14.60 20.67
N GLU A 603 36.29 14.31 21.08
CA GLU A 603 37.41 15.25 21.10
C GLU A 603 37.73 15.85 19.71
N GLY A 604 37.40 15.14 18.61
CA GLY A 604 37.56 15.63 17.23
C GLY A 604 36.53 16.68 16.79
N THR A 605 35.54 17.03 17.61
CA THR A 605 34.55 18.05 17.26
C THR A 605 35.16 19.45 17.22
N ALA A 606 35.00 20.16 16.10
CA ALA A 606 35.45 21.55 15.93
C ALA A 606 34.27 22.48 15.69
N LEU A 607 34.19 23.60 16.41
CA LEU A 607 33.08 24.56 16.32
C LEU A 607 33.60 25.96 16.02
N THR A 608 33.12 26.54 14.92
CA THR A 608 33.44 27.91 14.48
C THR A 608 32.15 28.71 14.34
N ALA A 609 32.09 29.84 15.05
CA ALA A 609 30.99 30.81 15.00
C ALA A 609 31.60 32.19 14.70
N GLU A 610 31.24 32.81 13.58
CA GLU A 610 31.73 34.14 13.20
C GLU A 610 30.82 35.27 13.71
N ALA A 611 31.36 36.16 14.55
CA ALA A 611 30.59 37.28 15.08
C ALA A 611 30.06 38.19 13.95
N THR A 612 28.78 38.56 14.02
CA THR A 612 28.21 39.65 13.22
C THR A 612 28.73 40.99 13.76
N ASP A 613 29.47 41.74 12.95
CA ASP A 613 29.88 43.13 13.24
C ASP A 613 28.69 44.09 13.43
#